data_AF-A0A2K2F964-F1
#
_entry.id   AF-A0A2K2F964-F1
#
_cell.length_a   1.000
_cell.length_b   1.000
_cell.length_c   1.000
_cell.angle_alpha   90.00
_cell.angle_beta   90.00
_cell.angle_gamma   90.00
#
_symmetry.space_group_name_H-M   'P 1'
#
loop_
_entity.id
_entity.type
_entity.pdbx_description
1 polymer ?
#
loop_
_entity_poly.entity_id
_entity_poly.type
_entity_poly.pdbx_seq_one_letter_code
_entity_poly.pdbx_strand_id
1 'polypeptide(L)'
;MRFSKLVSVIAAVACFTSTAAFAAPKISNPVETTATQDLNETKDKKDFENDKQPELRKECKDREDFSKDPVKMLEKRKEQVQSLYREGKITKEQADEIIRKLDSKINEINEFNKLPVKQKKEKLINDFKARIEKKVEEGKITKDEANKLLKEFTKKVEQWDGNGYPRFHDKKMKHGKNPAKDLEKNEKSNIQ
;
A
#
# COMPACT_ATOMS: atom_id res chain seq x y z
N MET A 1 13.76 47.13 -12.34
CA MET A 1 14.96 46.27 -12.45
C MET A 1 15.55 46.04 -11.07
N ARG A 2 15.22 44.93 -10.41
CA ARG A 2 15.94 44.39 -9.24
C ARG A 2 15.64 42.91 -9.16
N PHE A 3 16.64 42.06 -9.29
CA PHE A 3 16.92 40.92 -8.40
C PHE A 3 18.32 40.39 -8.75
N SER A 4 19.23 40.57 -7.81
CA SER A 4 20.65 40.25 -7.91
C SER A 4 20.88 38.77 -7.62
N LYS A 5 21.54 38.12 -8.60
CA LYS A 5 22.66 37.17 -8.49
C LYS A 5 22.72 36.20 -7.29
N LEU A 6 22.48 34.93 -7.65
CA LEU A 6 23.34 33.76 -7.48
C LEU A 6 23.87 33.39 -6.08
N VAL A 7 23.30 32.29 -5.58
CA VAL A 7 23.82 31.35 -4.57
C VAL A 7 25.03 30.60 -5.13
N SER A 8 26.11 30.42 -4.34
CA SER A 8 26.86 29.15 -4.22
C SER A 8 28.10 29.32 -3.33
N VAL A 9 28.11 28.68 -2.15
CA VAL A 9 29.34 28.32 -1.43
C VAL A 9 29.12 26.90 -0.89
N ILE A 10 29.69 25.92 -1.58
CA ILE A 10 29.72 24.51 -1.16
C ILE A 10 31.00 24.32 -0.35
N ALA A 11 30.86 23.84 0.89
CA ALA A 11 31.94 23.51 1.78
C ALA A 11 32.67 22.24 1.29
N ALA A 12 34.00 22.33 1.14
CA ALA A 12 34.86 21.19 0.85
C ALA A 12 35.09 20.38 2.13
N VAL A 13 34.65 19.12 2.15
CA VAL A 13 34.92 18.15 3.22
C VAL A 13 36.16 17.34 2.85
N ALA A 14 37.14 17.35 3.75
CA ALA A 14 38.45 16.72 3.60
C ALA A 14 38.41 15.19 3.71
N CYS A 15 39.33 14.56 2.99
CA CYS A 15 39.53 13.12 2.83
C CYS A 15 39.95 12.39 4.12
N PHE A 16 39.39 11.20 4.35
CA PHE A 16 40.04 10.12 5.09
C PHE A 16 39.97 8.85 4.23
N THR A 17 41.02 8.57 3.45
CA THR A 17 41.24 7.26 2.83
C THR A 17 42.16 6.46 3.73
N SER A 18 41.59 5.60 4.57
CA SER A 18 42.35 4.60 5.31
C SER A 18 42.60 3.39 4.42
N THR A 19 43.80 3.30 3.85
CA THR A 19 44.27 2.10 3.15
C THR A 19 44.70 1.06 4.19
N ALA A 20 43.92 -0.01 4.38
CA ALA A 20 44.35 -1.16 5.17
C ALA A 20 45.12 -2.14 4.27
N ALA A 21 46.43 -2.22 4.47
CA ALA A 21 47.26 -3.26 3.89
C ALA A 21 47.14 -4.53 4.75
N PHE A 22 46.45 -5.56 4.27
CA PHE A 22 46.50 -6.88 4.88
C PHE A 22 47.72 -7.64 4.33
N ALA A 23 48.70 -7.84 5.20
CA ALA A 23 49.82 -8.74 4.98
C ALA A 23 49.35 -10.21 5.10
N ALA A 24 49.67 -11.01 4.10
CA ALA A 24 49.37 -12.43 4.02
C ALA A 24 50.31 -13.28 4.91
N PRO A 25 49.81 -14.30 5.63
CA PRO A 25 50.63 -15.44 6.02
C PRO A 25 50.66 -16.49 4.89
N LYS A 26 51.88 -16.97 4.61
CA LYS A 26 52.21 -18.00 3.64
C LYS A 26 51.86 -19.41 4.17
N ILE A 27 51.23 -20.21 3.30
CA ILE A 27 51.42 -21.67 3.05
C ILE A 27 51.05 -22.60 4.24
N SER A 28 50.12 -23.57 4.15
CA SER A 28 50.00 -24.65 3.15
C SER A 28 48.59 -25.25 3.08
N ASN A 29 48.06 -25.36 1.85
CA ASN A 29 47.30 -26.44 1.18
C ASN A 29 46.18 -27.24 1.92
N PRO A 30 45.25 -27.90 1.18
CA PRO A 30 44.21 -27.33 0.31
C PRO A 30 42.84 -28.00 0.59
N VAL A 31 41.72 -27.32 0.33
CA VAL A 31 40.59 -27.96 -0.37
C VAL A 31 39.73 -26.87 -0.98
N GLU A 32 39.53 -27.07 -2.28
CA GLU A 32 38.90 -26.23 -3.28
C GLU A 32 37.47 -25.81 -2.88
N THR A 33 37.15 -24.52 -3.01
CA THR A 33 36.53 -23.89 -4.21
C THR A 33 35.08 -24.34 -4.32
N THR A 34 34.09 -23.45 -4.24
CA THR A 34 33.80 -22.45 -5.28
C THR A 34 32.84 -21.43 -4.64
N ALA A 35 33.25 -20.16 -4.43
CA ALA A 35 33.10 -19.03 -5.36
C ALA A 35 31.61 -18.68 -5.59
N THR A 36 31.09 -17.45 -5.60
CA THR A 36 31.50 -16.04 -5.38
C THR A 36 30.16 -15.26 -5.46
N GLN A 37 30.21 -13.96 -5.17
CA GLN A 37 29.25 -12.90 -5.55
C GLN A 37 28.14 -12.69 -4.52
N ASP A 38 28.23 -11.69 -3.63
CA ASP A 38 28.31 -10.24 -3.88
C ASP A 38 27.23 -9.77 -4.86
N LEU A 39 26.08 -9.38 -4.32
CA LEU A 39 25.16 -8.43 -4.93
C LEU A 39 24.45 -7.65 -3.82
N ASN A 40 24.77 -6.36 -3.78
CA ASN A 40 23.87 -5.31 -3.33
C ASN A 40 22.47 -5.53 -3.89
N GLU A 41 21.45 -5.59 -3.04
CA GLU A 41 20.09 -5.26 -3.44
C GLU A 41 19.37 -4.48 -2.35
N THR A 42 19.23 -3.18 -2.66
CA THR A 42 18.20 -2.27 -2.18
C THR A 42 16.85 -3.00 -2.17
N LYS A 43 16.32 -3.28 -0.98
CA LYS A 43 14.94 -3.79 -0.84
C LYS A 43 13.95 -2.66 -1.11
N ASP A 44 13.68 -2.47 -2.39
CA ASP A 44 12.46 -1.86 -2.89
C ASP A 44 11.25 -2.57 -2.29
N LYS A 45 10.43 -1.81 -1.58
CA LYS A 45 9.05 -2.17 -1.27
C LYS A 45 8.28 -2.21 -2.59
N LYS A 46 8.33 -3.33 -3.30
CA LYS A 46 7.34 -3.63 -4.34
C LYS A 46 6.08 -4.15 -3.67
N ASP A 47 5.05 -3.33 -3.83
CA ASP A 47 3.66 -3.65 -3.61
C ASP A 47 3.36 -5.06 -4.12
N PHE A 48 2.87 -5.93 -3.23
CA PHE A 48 2.37 -7.26 -3.58
C PHE A 48 1.05 -7.07 -4.34
N GLU A 49 1.18 -6.77 -5.62
CA GLU A 49 0.11 -6.76 -6.60
C GLU A 49 -0.37 -8.20 -6.80
N ASN A 50 -1.42 -8.54 -6.06
CA ASN A 50 -2.59 -9.22 -6.59
C ASN A 50 -2.32 -10.41 -7.55
N ASP A 51 -1.70 -11.48 -7.06
CA ASP A 51 -1.79 -12.79 -7.73
C ASP A 51 -2.63 -13.77 -6.89
N LYS A 52 -3.80 -14.06 -7.46
CA LYS A 52 -4.74 -15.15 -7.22
C LYS A 52 -4.48 -16.03 -5.98
N GLN A 53 -5.17 -15.73 -4.88
CA GLN A 53 -5.72 -16.78 -4.01
C GLN A 53 -7.25 -16.88 -4.24
N PRO A 54 -7.71 -17.65 -5.24
CA PRO A 54 -9.12 -17.76 -5.60
C PRO A 54 -9.96 -18.57 -4.59
N GLU A 55 -9.31 -19.23 -3.63
CA GLU A 55 -9.96 -20.12 -2.64
C GLU A 55 -10.63 -19.34 -1.49
N LEU A 56 -10.07 -18.21 -1.05
CA LEU A 56 -10.62 -17.38 0.06
C LEU A 56 -11.88 -16.59 -0.31
N ARG A 57 -12.28 -16.57 -1.59
CA ARG A 57 -13.45 -15.81 -2.06
C ARG A 57 -14.72 -16.64 -2.19
N LYS A 58 -14.67 -17.97 -2.06
CA LYS A 58 -15.77 -18.80 -2.58
C LYS A 58 -17.01 -18.94 -1.69
N GLU A 59 -16.95 -18.72 -0.38
CA GLU A 59 -18.19 -18.78 0.43
C GLU A 59 -18.23 -17.70 1.52
N CYS A 60 -18.61 -16.49 1.11
CA CYS A 60 -19.44 -15.61 1.92
C CYS A 60 -20.71 -15.37 1.10
N LYS A 61 -21.62 -16.37 1.11
CA LYS A 61 -22.89 -16.29 0.35
C LYS A 61 -23.80 -15.16 0.81
N ASP A 62 -23.51 -14.54 1.95
CA ASP A 62 -24.27 -13.39 2.46
C ASP A 62 -23.40 -12.13 2.43
N ARG A 63 -23.46 -11.37 1.33
CA ARG A 63 -22.89 -10.00 1.27
C ARG A 63 -23.53 -9.06 2.32
N GLU A 64 -24.62 -9.49 2.94
CA GLU A 64 -25.35 -8.78 3.98
C GLU A 64 -24.67 -8.84 5.36
N ASP A 65 -23.80 -9.80 5.65
CA ASP A 65 -23.15 -9.92 6.98
C ASP A 65 -21.97 -8.96 7.17
N PHE A 66 -21.30 -8.59 6.08
CA PHE A 66 -20.23 -7.58 6.02
C PHE A 66 -20.65 -6.20 6.57
N SER A 67 -21.97 -6.02 6.64
CA SER A 67 -22.62 -4.75 6.87
C SER A 67 -22.82 -4.45 8.35
N LYS A 68 -23.11 -5.48 9.16
CA LYS A 68 -23.62 -5.28 10.51
C LYS A 68 -22.49 -5.16 11.52
N ASP A 69 -21.45 -5.97 11.38
CA ASP A 69 -20.29 -5.96 12.28
C ASP A 69 -19.00 -6.34 11.53
N PRO A 70 -18.12 -5.36 11.24
CA PRO A 70 -16.89 -5.62 10.51
C PRO A 70 -15.90 -6.47 11.33
N VAL A 71 -15.97 -6.47 12.66
CA VAL A 71 -15.08 -7.26 13.52
C VAL A 71 -15.46 -8.73 13.44
N LYS A 72 -16.75 -9.05 13.68
CA LYS A 72 -17.29 -10.42 13.62
C LYS A 72 -16.96 -11.13 12.31
N MET A 73 -16.99 -10.40 11.22
CA MET A 73 -16.67 -10.93 9.91
C MET A 73 -15.17 -11.19 9.71
N LEU A 74 -14.29 -10.35 10.26
CA LEU A 74 -12.86 -10.62 10.26
C LEU A 74 -12.53 -11.84 11.13
N GLU A 75 -13.24 -12.03 12.24
CA GLU A 75 -13.15 -13.24 13.07
C GLU A 75 -13.57 -14.49 12.29
N LYS A 76 -14.71 -14.44 11.59
CA LYS A 76 -15.15 -15.53 10.69
C LYS A 76 -14.09 -15.87 9.62
N ARG A 77 -13.39 -14.87 9.10
CA ARG A 77 -12.28 -15.10 8.16
C ARG A 77 -11.09 -15.79 8.82
N LYS A 78 -10.79 -15.50 10.08
CA LYS A 78 -9.74 -16.23 10.82
C LYS A 78 -10.09 -17.71 10.93
N GLU A 79 -11.34 -18.04 11.25
CA GLU A 79 -11.82 -19.42 11.30
C GLU A 79 -11.69 -20.13 9.94
N GLN A 80 -12.04 -19.43 8.85
CA GLN A 80 -11.85 -19.96 7.49
C GLN A 80 -10.38 -20.25 7.18
N VAL A 81 -9.48 -19.34 7.52
CA VAL A 81 -8.03 -19.53 7.33
C VAL A 81 -7.53 -20.73 8.12
N GLN A 82 -7.97 -20.91 9.36
CA GLN A 82 -7.65 -22.08 10.17
C GLN A 82 -8.22 -23.39 9.57
N SER A 83 -9.41 -23.35 8.97
CA SER A 83 -9.96 -24.50 8.24
C SER A 83 -9.09 -24.87 7.05
N LEU A 84 -8.72 -23.89 6.22
CA LEU A 84 -7.85 -24.11 5.05
C LEU A 84 -6.48 -24.67 5.45
N TYR A 85 -5.93 -24.23 6.60
CA TYR A 85 -4.70 -24.79 7.13
C TYR A 85 -4.86 -26.25 7.55
N ARG A 86 -5.94 -26.59 8.29
CA ARG A 86 -6.25 -27.98 8.68
C ARG A 86 -6.51 -28.88 7.48
N GLU A 87 -7.12 -28.35 6.44
CA GLU A 87 -7.36 -29.02 5.16
C GLU A 87 -6.08 -29.16 4.30
N GLY A 88 -4.95 -28.58 4.72
CA GLY A 88 -3.67 -28.63 4.01
C GLY A 88 -3.63 -27.78 2.73
N LYS A 89 -4.61 -26.89 2.53
CA LYS A 89 -4.70 -26.01 1.34
C LYS A 89 -3.75 -24.82 1.40
N ILE A 90 -3.29 -24.47 2.60
CA ILE A 90 -2.32 -23.40 2.84
C ILE A 90 -1.25 -23.88 3.81
N THR A 91 -0.04 -23.33 3.72
CA THR A 91 1.01 -23.63 4.70
C THR A 91 0.75 -22.90 6.03
N LYS A 92 1.45 -23.32 7.08
CA LYS A 92 1.37 -22.69 8.40
C LYS A 92 1.77 -21.21 8.32
N GLU A 93 2.85 -20.92 7.62
CA GLU A 93 3.39 -19.57 7.46
C GLU A 93 2.40 -18.66 6.71
N GLN A 94 1.72 -19.20 5.69
CA GLN A 94 0.67 -18.47 4.99
C GLN A 94 -0.54 -18.19 5.90
N ALA A 95 -0.97 -19.19 6.68
CA ALA A 95 -2.06 -19.04 7.63
C ALA A 95 -1.75 -17.97 8.69
N ASP A 96 -0.56 -18.04 9.29
CA ASP A 96 -0.11 -17.11 10.33
C ASP A 96 0.00 -15.67 9.79
N GLU A 97 0.53 -15.48 8.58
CA GLU A 97 0.63 -14.16 7.95
C GLU A 97 -0.77 -13.55 7.65
N ILE A 98 -1.72 -14.37 7.20
CA ILE A 98 -3.09 -13.91 6.97
C ILE A 98 -3.78 -13.58 8.30
N ILE A 99 -3.64 -14.44 9.31
CA ILE A 99 -4.20 -14.21 10.65
C ILE A 99 -3.64 -12.92 11.25
N ARG A 100 -2.33 -12.69 11.16
CA ARG A 100 -1.67 -11.46 11.63
C ARG A 100 -2.25 -10.21 10.96
N LYS A 101 -2.51 -10.26 9.65
CA LYS A 101 -3.16 -9.15 8.92
C LYS A 101 -4.61 -8.93 9.35
N LEU A 102 -5.35 -10.00 9.65
CA LEU A 102 -6.73 -9.91 10.14
C LEU A 102 -6.76 -9.30 11.54
N ASP A 103 -5.86 -9.72 12.43
CA ASP A 103 -5.75 -9.20 13.80
C ASP A 103 -5.38 -7.72 13.82
N SER A 104 -4.43 -7.30 12.96
CA SER A 104 -4.12 -5.87 12.79
C SER A 104 -5.36 -5.06 12.40
N LYS A 105 -6.15 -5.56 11.44
CA LYS A 105 -7.37 -4.87 10.99
C LYS A 105 -8.46 -4.82 12.06
N ILE A 106 -8.64 -5.90 12.81
CA ILE A 106 -9.58 -5.94 13.94
C ILE A 106 -9.17 -4.88 14.97
N ASN A 107 -7.88 -4.82 15.31
CA ASN A 107 -7.37 -3.83 16.25
C ASN A 107 -7.58 -2.40 15.74
N GLU A 108 -7.27 -2.12 14.47
CA GLU A 108 -7.50 -0.81 13.84
C GLU A 108 -8.97 -0.37 13.93
N ILE A 109 -9.92 -1.28 13.66
CA ILE A 109 -11.36 -1.01 13.76
C ILE A 109 -11.76 -0.75 15.22
N ASN A 110 -11.26 -1.53 16.16
CA ASN A 110 -11.55 -1.36 17.58
C ASN A 110 -11.03 -0.03 18.10
N GLU A 111 -9.79 0.33 17.77
CA GLU A 111 -9.20 1.63 18.11
C GLU A 111 -9.97 2.78 17.46
N PHE A 112 -10.36 2.64 16.20
CA PHE A 112 -11.22 3.63 15.54
C PHE A 112 -12.56 3.79 16.26
N ASN A 113 -13.20 2.70 16.67
CA ASN A 113 -14.50 2.73 17.34
C ASN A 113 -14.45 3.40 18.73
N LYS A 114 -13.31 3.34 19.42
CA LYS A 114 -13.08 4.03 20.71
C LYS A 114 -12.94 5.55 20.57
N LEU A 115 -12.63 6.06 19.38
CA LEU A 115 -12.45 7.50 19.18
C LEU A 115 -13.78 8.26 19.30
N PRO A 116 -13.76 9.50 19.81
CA PRO A 116 -14.91 10.40 19.75
C PRO A 116 -15.28 10.71 18.29
N VAL A 117 -16.57 10.95 18.04
CA VAL A 117 -17.12 11.14 16.67
C VAL A 117 -16.37 12.20 15.87
N LYS A 118 -15.96 13.31 16.52
CA LYS A 118 -15.18 14.36 15.85
C LYS A 118 -13.84 13.84 15.31
N GLN A 119 -13.08 13.11 16.14
CA GLN A 119 -11.80 12.52 15.73
C GLN A 119 -11.98 11.42 14.68
N LYS A 120 -13.07 10.63 14.75
CA LYS A 120 -13.42 9.66 13.71
C LYS A 120 -13.58 10.35 12.35
N LYS A 121 -14.36 11.44 12.30
CA LYS A 121 -14.59 12.21 11.07
C LYS A 121 -13.29 12.77 10.50
N GLU A 122 -12.47 13.40 11.35
CA GLU A 122 -11.17 13.94 10.94
C GLU A 122 -10.24 12.85 10.39
N LYS A 123 -10.15 11.70 11.08
CA LYS A 123 -9.35 10.56 10.62
C LYS A 123 -9.79 10.06 9.25
N LEU A 124 -11.10 9.88 9.02
CA LEU A 124 -11.63 9.45 7.73
C LEU A 124 -11.28 10.42 6.60
N ILE A 125 -11.44 11.73 6.84
CA ILE A 125 -11.14 12.77 5.85
C ILE A 125 -9.65 12.76 5.52
N ASN A 126 -8.78 12.67 6.54
CA ASN A 126 -7.33 12.65 6.36
C ASN A 126 -6.86 11.40 5.60
N ASP A 127 -7.36 10.22 5.98
CA ASP A 127 -7.02 8.96 5.30
C ASP A 127 -7.47 8.97 3.83
N PHE A 128 -8.65 9.53 3.56
CA PHE A 128 -9.15 9.67 2.19
C PHE A 128 -8.33 10.70 1.40
N LYS A 129 -8.02 11.84 2.00
CA LYS A 129 -7.18 12.89 1.39
C LYS A 129 -5.82 12.33 0.98
N ALA A 130 -5.12 11.64 1.88
CA ALA A 130 -3.83 11.02 1.59
C ALA A 130 -3.91 10.00 0.42
N ARG A 131 -4.99 9.21 0.37
CA ARG A 131 -5.21 8.26 -0.73
C ARG A 131 -5.45 8.96 -2.08
N ILE A 132 -6.15 10.08 -2.07
CA ILE A 132 -6.44 10.87 -3.27
C ILE A 132 -5.19 11.62 -3.74
N GLU A 133 -4.42 12.22 -2.83
CA GLU A 133 -3.14 12.87 -3.13
C GLU A 133 -2.16 11.89 -3.78
N LYS A 134 -2.01 10.68 -3.21
CA LYS A 134 -1.21 9.62 -3.84
C LYS A 134 -1.66 9.32 -5.28
N LYS A 135 -2.97 9.30 -5.55
CA LYS A 135 -3.48 9.07 -6.92
C LYS A 135 -3.21 10.23 -7.86
N VAL A 136 -3.17 11.47 -7.36
CA VAL A 136 -2.76 12.66 -8.15
C VAL A 136 -1.27 12.58 -8.48
N GLU A 137 -0.44 12.24 -7.50
CA GLU A 137 1.01 12.04 -7.68
C GLU A 137 1.31 10.92 -8.68
N GLU A 138 0.57 9.82 -8.60
CA GLU A 138 0.63 8.70 -9.56
C GLU A 138 0.04 9.07 -10.95
N GLY A 139 -0.47 10.29 -11.15
CA GLY A 139 -1.08 10.74 -12.41
C GLY A 139 -2.38 10.01 -12.78
N LYS A 140 -2.99 9.27 -11.86
CA LYS A 140 -4.22 8.49 -12.09
C LYS A 140 -5.48 9.33 -12.12
N ILE A 141 -5.44 10.51 -11.48
CA ILE A 141 -6.52 11.50 -11.46
C ILE A 141 -5.93 12.91 -11.52
N THR A 142 -6.72 13.86 -12.02
CA THR A 142 -6.35 15.28 -12.00
C THR A 142 -6.55 15.91 -10.62
N LYS A 143 -5.89 17.05 -10.36
CA LYS A 143 -6.08 17.84 -9.13
C LYS A 143 -7.54 18.28 -8.95
N ASP A 144 -8.23 18.63 -10.03
CA ASP A 144 -9.62 19.07 -9.96
C ASP A 144 -10.58 17.92 -9.63
N GLU A 145 -10.36 16.75 -10.21
CA GLU A 145 -11.10 15.53 -9.84
C GLU A 145 -10.85 15.13 -8.39
N ALA A 146 -9.60 15.21 -7.93
CA ALA A 146 -9.22 14.98 -6.54
C ALA A 146 -9.97 15.91 -5.58
N ASN A 147 -9.98 17.21 -5.86
CA ASN A 147 -10.70 18.20 -5.07
C ASN A 147 -12.22 17.93 -5.03
N LYS A 148 -12.80 17.54 -6.17
CA LYS A 148 -14.22 17.16 -6.25
C LYS A 148 -14.53 15.92 -5.40
N LEU A 149 -13.70 14.88 -5.50
CA LEU A 149 -13.84 13.64 -4.72
C LEU A 149 -13.72 13.93 -3.22
N LEU A 150 -12.73 14.72 -2.83
CA LEU A 150 -12.53 15.10 -1.43
C LEU A 150 -13.74 15.87 -0.89
N LYS A 151 -14.28 16.83 -1.64
CA LYS A 151 -15.47 17.59 -1.25
C LYS A 151 -16.71 16.70 -1.08
N GLU A 152 -16.96 15.79 -2.02
CA GLU A 152 -18.07 14.85 -1.93
C GLU A 152 -17.92 13.89 -0.72
N PHE A 153 -16.70 13.43 -0.47
CA PHE A 153 -16.40 12.54 0.65
C PHE A 153 -16.57 13.25 2.00
N THR A 154 -16.00 14.45 2.16
CA THR A 154 -16.15 15.27 3.38
C THR A 154 -17.62 15.49 3.72
N LYS A 155 -18.45 15.83 2.72
CA LYS A 155 -19.90 15.98 2.92
C LYS A 155 -20.56 14.71 3.48
N LYS A 156 -20.19 13.53 2.97
CA LYS A 156 -20.71 12.25 3.49
C LYS A 156 -20.26 11.98 4.93
N VAL A 157 -19.00 12.30 5.24
CA VAL A 157 -18.44 12.14 6.59
C VAL A 157 -19.11 13.10 7.58
N GLU A 158 -19.40 14.32 7.18
CA GLU A 158 -20.12 15.30 8.01
C GLU A 158 -21.54 14.82 8.33
N GLN A 159 -22.26 14.28 7.34
CA GLN A 159 -23.62 13.75 7.47
C GLN A 159 -23.68 12.42 8.24
N TRP A 160 -22.55 11.75 8.43
CA TRP A 160 -22.50 10.49 9.16
C TRP A 160 -22.64 10.69 10.67
N ASP A 161 -23.41 9.83 11.32
CA ASP A 161 -23.78 9.87 12.73
C ASP A 161 -22.64 9.46 13.68
N GLY A 162 -21.56 8.88 13.15
CA GLY A 162 -20.42 8.41 13.93
C GLY A 162 -20.60 7.01 14.51
N ASN A 163 -21.71 6.34 14.18
CA ASN A 163 -21.99 4.99 14.65
C ASN A 163 -21.38 3.93 13.72
N GLY A 164 -20.72 2.95 14.33
CA GLY A 164 -20.03 1.86 13.62
C GLY A 164 -18.87 2.31 12.73
N TYR A 165 -18.51 1.47 11.77
CA TYR A 165 -17.53 1.80 10.73
C TYR A 165 -18.28 2.29 9.48
N PRO A 166 -17.95 3.46 8.91
CA PRO A 166 -18.76 4.07 7.88
C PRO A 166 -18.74 3.29 6.56
N ARG A 167 -19.90 3.19 5.91
CA ARG A 167 -20.05 2.58 4.59
C ARG A 167 -20.32 3.62 3.53
N PHE A 168 -19.25 4.28 3.09
CA PHE A 168 -19.29 5.16 1.93
C PHE A 168 -19.22 4.32 0.66
N HIS A 169 -20.37 3.85 0.18
CA HIS A 169 -20.46 3.16 -1.11
C HIS A 169 -20.28 4.19 -2.24
N ASP A 170 -19.08 4.27 -2.80
CA ASP A 170 -18.84 5.09 -3.99
C ASP A 170 -19.33 4.36 -5.25
N LYS A 171 -20.62 4.53 -5.56
CA LYS A 171 -21.24 4.06 -6.82
C LYS A 171 -20.59 4.64 -8.09
N LYS A 172 -19.66 5.59 -7.97
CA LYS A 172 -19.16 6.43 -9.08
C LYS A 172 -17.66 6.32 -9.35
N MET A 173 -16.88 5.52 -8.61
CA MET A 173 -15.51 5.21 -9.04
C MET A 173 -15.55 4.21 -10.21
N LYS A 174 -16.07 4.64 -11.36
CA LYS A 174 -15.80 3.97 -12.63
C LYS A 174 -14.28 3.98 -12.79
N HIS A 175 -13.67 2.82 -12.97
CA HIS A 175 -12.27 2.71 -13.35
C HIS A 175 -12.04 3.67 -14.51
N GLY A 176 -11.24 4.72 -14.28
CA GLY A 176 -10.90 5.69 -15.30
C GLY A 176 -10.42 4.96 -16.54
N LYS A 177 -10.94 5.35 -17.70
CA LYS A 177 -10.31 4.99 -18.97
C LYS A 177 -8.84 5.40 -18.85
N ASN A 178 -7.95 4.46 -19.13
CA ASN A 178 -6.51 4.69 -19.05
C ASN A 178 -6.15 5.76 -20.11
N PRO A 179 -5.76 7.00 -19.75
CA PRO A 179 -5.52 8.06 -20.72
C PRO A 179 -4.36 7.71 -21.68
N ALA A 180 -3.48 6.79 -21.27
CA ALA A 180 -2.42 6.26 -22.13
C ALA A 180 -2.95 5.49 -23.37
N LYS A 181 -4.14 4.88 -23.28
CA LYS A 181 -4.75 4.16 -24.42
C LYS A 181 -5.43 5.08 -25.43
N ASP A 182 -5.80 6.29 -25.00
CA ASP A 182 -6.48 7.25 -25.87
C ASP A 182 -5.46 8.10 -26.67
N LEU A 183 -4.23 8.27 -26.16
CA LEU A 183 -3.11 8.87 -26.89
C LEU A 183 -2.58 7.95 -28.00
N GLU A 184 -2.45 6.65 -27.77
CA GLU A 184 -1.95 5.70 -28.79
C GLU A 184 -2.92 5.53 -29.98
N LYS A 185 -4.20 5.89 -29.80
CA LYS A 185 -5.20 5.91 -30.89
C LYS A 185 -5.14 7.15 -31.77
N ASN A 186 -4.62 8.28 -31.26
CA ASN A 186 -4.56 9.51 -32.06
C ASN A 186 -3.33 9.58 -32.98
N GLU A 187 -2.22 8.93 -32.61
CA GLU A 187 -1.03 8.84 -33.48
C GLU A 187 -1.25 7.89 -34.65
N LYS A 188 -1.99 6.79 -34.44
CA LYS A 188 -2.28 5.81 -35.50
C LYS A 188 -3.33 6.28 -36.52
N SER A 189 -4.06 7.38 -36.26
CA SER A 189 -5.02 7.95 -37.21
C SER A 189 -4.45 9.12 -38.03
N ASN A 190 -3.18 9.50 -37.82
CA ASN A 190 -2.54 10.63 -38.51
C ASN A 190 -1.39 10.19 -39.44
N ILE A 191 -1.30 8.89 -39.74
CA ILE A 191 -0.31 8.30 -40.68
C ILE A 191 -1.05 7.52 -41.79
N GLN A 192 -2.17 8.04 -42.29
CA GLN A 192 -2.84 7.47 -43.46
C GLN A 192 -3.22 8.56 -44.46
#